data_AF-A0A7S0Q8K9-F1
#
_entry.id   AF-A0A7S0Q8K9-F1
#
_cell.length_a   1.000
_cell.length_b   1.000
_cell.length_c   1.000
_cell.angle_alpha   90.00
_cell.angle_beta   90.00
_cell.angle_gamma   90.00
#
_symmetry.space_group_name_H-M   'P 1'
#
loop_
_entity.id
_entity.type
_entity.pdbx_description
1 polymer ?
#
loop_
_entity_poly.entity_id
_entity_poly.type
_entity_poly.pdbx_seq_one_letter_code
_entity_poly.pdbx_strand_id
1 'polypeptide(L)'
;LSFNSGAHVAKLLPTSFFTELTGRLGNIYAVRETGEGGAAAASVRIIEACLERPGGCRYVPGIGEDQYAATAVGSLAGGVVFGFSALTALQFIEKKAKGADAIFKFAPALFMPLWGTLFLGLGLNPLLQRQADAVFLLQNTGVFAGAALLTVAVWPAIARLEPPSIK
;
A
#
# COMPACT_ATOMS: atom_id res chain seq x y z
N LEU A 1 8.19 15.08 -25.82
CA LEU A 1 7.63 16.40 -25.41
C LEU A 1 8.50 16.99 -24.31
N SER A 2 8.98 18.23 -24.42
CA SER A 2 9.59 18.93 -23.27
C SER A 2 8.51 19.80 -22.62
N PHE A 3 7.95 19.34 -21.49
CA PHE A 3 6.92 20.10 -20.77
C PHE A 3 7.57 21.31 -20.10
N ASN A 4 7.30 22.50 -20.64
CA ASN A 4 7.61 23.76 -19.96
C ASN A 4 6.32 24.28 -19.32
N SER A 5 6.14 24.02 -18.02
CA SER A 5 5.05 24.61 -17.25
C SER A 5 5.31 26.11 -17.11
N GLY A 6 4.41 26.95 -17.63
CA GLY A 6 4.52 28.40 -17.46
C GLY A 6 4.69 28.78 -15.98
N ALA A 7 5.46 29.83 -15.69
CA ALA A 7 5.89 30.19 -14.34
C ALA A 7 4.75 30.39 -13.31
N HIS A 8 3.54 30.69 -13.78
CA HIS A 8 2.34 30.81 -12.94
C HIS A 8 1.76 29.45 -12.54
N VAL A 9 1.73 28.48 -13.46
CA VAL A 9 1.21 27.12 -13.21
C VAL A 9 2.19 26.31 -12.36
N ALA A 10 3.49 26.53 -12.56
CA ALA A 10 4.55 25.89 -11.77
C ALA A 10 4.49 26.23 -10.27
N LYS A 11 3.79 27.30 -9.88
CA LYS A 11 3.59 27.68 -8.46
C LYS A 11 2.39 27.01 -7.81
N LEU A 12 1.49 26.40 -8.59
CA LEU A 12 0.23 25.83 -8.11
C LEU A 12 0.35 24.35 -7.74
N LEU A 13 1.32 23.64 -8.32
CA LEU A 13 1.57 22.21 -8.10
C LEU A 13 3.06 21.99 -7.80
N PRO A 14 3.43 20.94 -7.04
CA PRO A 14 4.81 20.71 -6.67
C PRO A 14 5.67 20.30 -7.89
N THR A 15 6.96 20.64 -7.89
CA THR A 15 7.90 20.25 -8.97
C THR A 15 7.95 18.74 -9.22
N SER A 16 7.77 17.93 -8.18
CA SER A 16 7.68 16.46 -8.29
C SER A 16 6.52 16.02 -9.17
N PHE A 17 5.38 16.71 -9.11
CA PHE A 17 4.22 16.41 -9.94
C PHE A 17 4.54 16.59 -11.43
N PHE A 18 5.16 17.71 -11.81
CA PHE A 18 5.51 17.96 -13.21
C PHE A 18 6.59 17.01 -13.74
N THR A 19 7.52 16.61 -12.86
CA THR A 19 8.55 15.61 -13.18
C THR A 19 7.89 14.25 -13.45
N GLU A 20 6.95 13.82 -12.60
CA GLU A 20 6.18 12.59 -12.78
C GLU A 20 5.29 12.64 -14.03
N LEU A 21 4.60 13.75 -14.27
CA LEU A 21 3.73 13.95 -15.43
C LEU A 21 4.53 13.84 -16.74
N THR A 22 5.71 14.46 -16.78
CA THR A 22 6.62 14.37 -17.92
C THR A 22 7.13 12.94 -18.11
N GLY A 23 7.46 12.24 -17.02
CA GLY A 23 7.85 10.83 -17.08
C GLY A 23 6.73 9.92 -17.61
N ARG A 24 5.47 10.17 -17.25
CA ARG A 24 4.32 9.34 -17.64
C ARG A 24 3.81 9.63 -19.05
N LEU A 25 3.65 10.89 -19.41
CA LEU A 25 3.01 11.31 -20.67
C LEU A 25 3.98 11.91 -21.67
N GLY A 26 5.15 12.37 -21.22
CA GLY A 26 6.19 12.94 -22.09
C GLY A 26 7.17 11.92 -22.67
N ASN A 27 7.10 10.65 -22.23
CA ASN A 27 7.97 9.58 -22.71
C ASN A 27 7.56 9.09 -24.11
N ILE A 28 8.52 8.48 -24.83
CA ILE A 28 8.31 8.05 -26.23
C ILE A 28 7.26 6.93 -26.35
N TYR A 29 7.11 6.07 -25.35
CA TYR A 29 6.15 4.97 -25.37
C TYR A 29 4.71 5.50 -25.30
N ALA A 30 4.43 6.39 -24.34
CA ALA A 30 3.13 7.03 -24.17
C ALA A 30 2.72 7.86 -25.40
N VAL A 31 3.67 8.59 -25.98
CA VAL A 31 3.45 9.38 -27.21
C VAL A 31 3.21 8.47 -28.41
N ARG A 32 3.88 7.32 -28.50
CA ARG A 32 3.67 6.36 -29.59
C ARG A 32 2.28 5.72 -29.54
N GLU A 33 1.74 5.51 -28.35
CA GLU A 33 0.41 4.92 -28.15
C GLU A 33 -0.73 5.93 -28.38
N THR A 34 -0.60 7.15 -27.87
CA THR A 34 -1.69 8.14 -27.86
C THR A 34 -1.52 9.28 -28.87
N GLY A 35 -0.34 9.39 -29.50
CA GLY A 35 0.05 10.52 -30.33
C GLY A 35 0.46 11.74 -29.51
N GLU A 36 1.22 12.65 -30.10
CA GLU A 36 1.68 13.88 -29.42
C GLU A 36 0.52 14.76 -28.95
N GLY A 37 -0.49 14.96 -29.80
CA GLY A 37 -1.69 15.72 -29.45
C GLY A 37 -2.51 15.05 -28.34
N GLY A 38 -2.62 13.72 -28.35
CA GLY A 38 -3.32 12.96 -27.32
C GLY A 38 -2.61 13.04 -25.97
N ALA A 39 -1.29 12.90 -25.96
CA ALA A 39 -0.47 13.05 -24.76
C ALA A 39 -0.56 14.46 -24.18
N ALA A 40 -0.51 15.50 -25.02
CA ALA A 40 -0.66 16.89 -24.58
C ALA A 40 -2.06 17.14 -23.98
N ALA A 41 -3.12 16.70 -24.66
CA ALA A 41 -4.50 16.84 -24.16
C ALA A 41 -4.70 16.08 -22.84
N ALA A 42 -4.12 14.88 -22.69
CA ALA A 42 -4.17 14.10 -21.46
C ALA A 42 -3.48 14.83 -20.29
N SER A 43 -2.30 15.41 -20.53
CA SER A 43 -1.59 16.19 -19.51
C SER A 43 -2.41 17.38 -19.03
N VAL A 44 -3.06 18.12 -19.94
CA VAL A 44 -3.90 19.28 -19.58
C VAL A 44 -5.08 18.84 -18.71
N ARG A 45 -5.80 17.78 -19.11
CA ARG A 45 -6.93 17.25 -18.31
C ARG A 45 -6.52 16.83 -16.91
N ILE A 46 -5.36 16.20 -16.76
CA ILE A 46 -4.84 15.77 -15.46
C ILE A 46 -4.51 16.98 -14.59
N ILE A 47 -3.87 18.00 -15.15
CA ILE A 47 -3.54 19.24 -14.43
C ILE A 47 -4.83 19.93 -13.97
N GLU A 48 -5.81 20.07 -14.86
CA GLU A 48 -7.11 20.69 -14.57
C GLU A 48 -7.84 19.95 -13.44
N ALA A 49 -8.04 18.64 -13.56
CA ALA A 49 -8.70 17.82 -12.53
C ALA A 49 -7.97 17.86 -11.17
N CYS A 50 -6.67 18.12 -11.17
CA CYS A 50 -5.90 18.29 -9.95
C CYS A 50 -6.06 19.68 -9.32
N LEU A 51 -6.11 20.73 -10.14
CA LEU A 51 -6.33 22.10 -9.67
C LEU A 51 -7.75 22.34 -9.17
N GLU A 52 -8.74 21.57 -9.65
CA GLU A 52 -10.10 21.57 -9.12
C GLU A 52 -10.20 21.06 -7.68
N ARG A 53 -9.22 20.29 -7.20
CA ARG A 53 -9.20 19.75 -5.83
C ARG A 53 -8.71 20.80 -4.84
N PRO A 54 -9.31 20.90 -3.64
CA PRO A 54 -8.80 21.77 -2.59
C PRO A 54 -7.33 21.47 -2.28
N GLY A 55 -6.45 22.45 -2.47
CA GLY A 55 -5.00 22.31 -2.21
C GLY A 55 -4.20 21.60 -3.32
N GLY A 56 -4.82 21.28 -4.46
CA GLY A 56 -4.15 20.65 -5.59
C GLY A 56 -3.82 19.16 -5.38
N CYS A 57 -3.09 18.57 -6.33
CA CYS A 57 -2.54 17.22 -6.19
C CYS A 57 -1.06 17.24 -5.83
N ARG A 58 -0.65 16.37 -4.91
CA ARG A 58 0.78 16.15 -4.61
C ARG A 58 1.46 15.20 -5.61
N TYR A 59 0.70 14.26 -6.16
CA TYR A 59 1.16 13.23 -7.10
C TYR A 59 0.22 13.17 -8.30
N VAL A 60 0.72 12.68 -9.43
CA VAL A 60 -0.11 12.48 -10.62
C VAL A 60 -1.14 11.39 -10.35
N PRO A 61 -2.46 11.66 -10.52
CA PRO A 61 -3.51 10.68 -10.30
C PRO A 61 -3.34 9.40 -11.12
N GLY A 62 -3.85 8.30 -10.57
CA GLY A 62 -3.81 6.98 -11.19
C GLY A 62 -2.56 6.20 -10.82
N ILE A 63 -2.75 4.91 -10.51
CA ILE A 63 -1.70 3.99 -10.10
C ILE A 63 -1.29 3.08 -11.28
N GLY A 64 0.00 2.80 -11.41
CA GLY A 64 0.50 1.81 -12.38
C GLY A 64 0.31 0.39 -11.87
N GLU A 65 0.25 -0.60 -12.77
CA GLU A 65 0.04 -2.01 -12.42
C GLU A 65 1.10 -2.54 -11.44
N ASP A 66 2.38 -2.22 -11.65
CA ASP A 66 3.46 -2.63 -10.76
C ASP A 66 3.33 -2.05 -9.35
N GLN A 67 2.89 -0.79 -9.23
CA GLN A 67 2.65 -0.17 -7.93
C GLN A 67 1.47 -0.81 -7.24
N TYR A 68 0.41 -1.16 -7.98
CA TYR A 68 -0.74 -1.87 -7.44
C TYR A 68 -0.39 -3.30 -6.99
N ALA A 69 0.44 -4.01 -7.75
CA ALA A 69 0.96 -5.31 -7.35
C ALA A 69 1.80 -5.19 -6.07
N ALA A 70 2.65 -4.17 -5.97
CA ALA A 70 3.44 -3.91 -4.77
C ALA A 70 2.55 -3.60 -3.54
N THR A 71 1.45 -2.87 -3.70
CA THR A 71 0.51 -2.63 -2.59
C THR A 71 -0.18 -3.91 -2.14
N ALA A 72 -0.57 -4.77 -3.08
CA ALA A 72 -1.18 -6.07 -2.77
C ALA A 72 -0.20 -6.99 -2.02
N VAL A 73 1.05 -7.06 -2.47
CA VAL A 73 2.11 -7.82 -1.79
C VAL A 73 2.41 -7.27 -0.40
N GLY A 74 2.49 -5.94 -0.26
CA GLY A 74 2.67 -5.29 1.06
C GLY A 74 1.53 -5.62 2.02
N SER A 75 0.28 -5.60 1.53
CA SER A 75 -0.90 -5.95 2.32
C SER A 75 -0.91 -7.43 2.71
N LEU A 76 -0.56 -8.33 1.79
CA LEU A 76 -0.42 -9.76 2.06
C LEU A 76 0.64 -10.03 3.12
N ALA A 77 1.85 -9.50 2.95
CA ALA A 77 2.95 -9.67 3.89
C ALA A 77 2.61 -9.08 5.26
N GLY A 78 2.02 -7.89 5.30
CA GLY A 78 1.52 -7.27 6.53
C GLY A 78 0.50 -8.15 7.24
N GLY A 79 -0.44 -8.75 6.50
CA GLY A 79 -1.45 -9.64 7.05
C GLY A 79 -0.86 -10.92 7.65
N VAL A 80 0.12 -11.53 6.98
CA VAL A 80 0.85 -12.70 7.51
C VAL A 80 1.57 -12.37 8.81
N VAL A 81 2.33 -11.26 8.84
CA VAL A 81 3.04 -10.83 10.06
C VAL A 81 2.07 -10.52 11.19
N PHE A 82 0.98 -9.80 10.89
CA PHE A 82 -0.06 -9.53 11.85
C PHE A 82 -0.67 -10.83 12.38
N GLY A 83 -0.99 -11.78 11.50
CA GLY A 83 -1.53 -13.10 11.85
C GLY A 83 -0.64 -13.86 12.83
N PHE A 84 0.67 -13.93 12.58
CA PHE A 84 1.61 -14.58 13.51
C PHE A 84 1.73 -13.84 14.85
N SER A 85 1.74 -12.51 14.83
CA SER A 85 1.77 -11.73 16.08
C SER A 85 0.48 -11.91 16.89
N ALA A 86 -0.68 -11.99 16.22
CA ALA A 86 -1.98 -12.23 16.84
C ALA A 86 -2.06 -13.65 17.40
N LEU A 87 -1.60 -14.65 16.66
CA LEU A 87 -1.49 -16.03 17.12
C LEU A 87 -0.63 -16.13 18.39
N THR A 88 0.52 -15.46 18.40
CA THR A 88 1.39 -15.40 19.58
C THR A 88 0.61 -14.84 20.77
N ALA A 89 -0.04 -13.70 20.61
CA ALA A 89 -0.87 -13.12 21.67
C ALA A 89 -1.97 -14.06 22.16
N LEU A 90 -2.71 -14.71 21.26
CA LEU A 90 -3.76 -15.67 21.60
C LEU A 90 -3.23 -16.83 22.46
N GLN A 91 -2.09 -17.42 22.08
CA GLN A 91 -1.47 -18.51 22.84
C GLN A 91 -1.05 -18.08 24.26
N PHE A 92 -0.50 -16.87 24.42
CA PHE A 92 -0.10 -16.37 25.75
C PHE A 92 -1.29 -15.92 26.60
N ILE A 93 -2.39 -15.48 25.98
CA ILE A 93 -3.67 -15.22 26.66
C ILE A 93 -4.24 -16.54 27.20
N GLU A 94 -4.30 -17.59 26.36
CA GLU A 94 -4.83 -18.91 26.73
C GLU A 94 -4.02 -19.57 27.85
N LYS A 95 -2.68 -19.53 27.77
CA LYS A 95 -1.77 -20.06 28.81
C LYS A 95 -1.77 -19.27 30.12
N LYS A 96 -2.58 -18.21 30.25
CA LYS A 96 -2.63 -17.30 31.42
C LYS A 96 -1.23 -16.83 31.84
N ALA A 97 -0.42 -16.40 30.87
CA ALA A 97 0.97 -16.01 31.10
C ALA A 97 1.11 -14.96 32.21
N LYS A 98 2.15 -15.11 33.04
CA LYS A 98 2.47 -14.25 34.20
C LYS A 98 3.89 -13.71 34.07
N GLY A 99 4.18 -12.58 34.72
CA GLY A 99 5.51 -11.98 34.73
C GLY A 99 5.94 -11.44 33.36
N ALA A 100 7.23 -11.59 33.01
CA ALA A 100 7.82 -11.06 31.77
C ALA A 100 7.12 -11.57 30.50
N ASP A 101 6.61 -12.80 30.51
CA ASP A 101 5.91 -13.41 29.38
C ASP A 101 4.58 -12.73 29.05
N ALA A 102 4.02 -11.93 29.97
CA ALA A 102 2.76 -11.21 29.74
C ALA A 102 2.87 -10.17 28.61
N ILE A 103 4.08 -9.70 28.28
CA ILE A 103 4.29 -8.72 27.20
C ILE A 103 3.82 -9.26 25.85
N PHE A 104 3.92 -10.58 25.63
CA PHE A 104 3.53 -11.23 24.38
C PHE A 104 2.00 -11.25 24.16
N LYS A 105 1.17 -10.97 25.18
CA LYS A 105 -0.27 -10.73 24.99
C LYS A 105 -0.55 -9.50 24.13
N PHE A 106 0.41 -8.58 24.05
CA PHE A 106 0.38 -7.38 23.21
C PHE A 106 1.27 -7.53 21.98
N ALA A 107 1.61 -8.76 21.57
CA ALA A 107 2.47 -9.00 20.41
C ALA A 107 2.03 -8.25 19.13
N PRO A 108 0.73 -8.15 18.77
CA PRO A 108 0.31 -7.32 17.63
C PRO A 108 0.72 -5.86 17.73
N ALA A 109 0.65 -5.27 18.93
CA ALA A 109 1.08 -3.90 19.14
C ALA A 109 2.61 -3.79 19.11
N LEU A 110 3.32 -4.75 19.70
CA LEU A 110 4.79 -4.80 19.70
C LEU A 110 5.36 -4.90 18.27
N PHE A 111 4.72 -5.68 17.41
CA PHE A 111 5.11 -5.86 16.00
C PHE A 111 4.46 -4.85 15.05
N MET A 112 3.76 -3.83 15.56
CA MET A 112 3.15 -2.77 14.75
C MET A 112 4.14 -2.06 13.82
N PRO A 113 5.38 -1.72 14.22
CA PRO A 113 6.33 -1.12 13.29
C PRO A 113 6.58 -2.00 12.05
N LEU A 114 6.45 -3.33 12.17
CA LEU A 114 6.65 -4.25 11.06
C LEU A 114 5.38 -4.40 10.21
N TRP A 115 4.29 -4.93 10.77
CA TRP A 115 3.06 -5.15 9.98
C TRP A 115 2.42 -3.83 9.56
N GLY A 116 2.51 -2.79 10.39
CA GLY A 116 1.94 -1.47 10.11
C GLY A 116 2.65 -0.79 8.95
N THR A 117 3.98 -0.88 8.87
CA THR A 117 4.72 -0.35 7.71
C THR A 117 4.35 -1.09 6.43
N LEU A 118 4.24 -2.42 6.49
CA LEU A 118 3.88 -3.26 5.33
C LEU A 118 2.46 -2.95 4.84
N PHE A 119 1.47 -2.89 5.73
CA PHE A 119 0.09 -2.70 5.34
C PHE A 119 -0.31 -1.22 5.21
N LEU A 120 -0.12 -0.40 6.24
CA LEU A 120 -0.54 0.99 6.21
C LEU A 120 0.37 1.82 5.29
N GLY A 121 1.68 1.58 5.36
CA GLY A 121 2.69 2.31 4.60
C GLY A 121 2.79 1.88 3.13
N LEU A 122 2.95 0.58 2.87
CA LEU A 122 3.13 0.07 1.51
C LEU A 122 1.82 -0.39 0.85
N GLY A 123 0.88 -0.93 1.63
CA GLY A 123 -0.42 -1.38 1.12
C GLY A 123 -1.41 -0.24 0.86
N LEU A 124 -1.72 0.57 1.88
CA LEU A 124 -2.81 1.55 1.80
C LEU A 124 -2.37 2.93 1.35
N ASN A 125 -1.25 3.45 1.86
CA ASN A 125 -0.86 4.84 1.61
C ASN A 125 -0.68 5.18 0.12
N PRO A 126 -0.08 4.35 -0.75
CA PRO A 126 0.02 4.67 -2.18
C PRO A 126 -1.35 4.81 -2.85
N LEU A 127 -2.33 3.99 -2.44
CA LEU A 127 -3.70 4.05 -2.93
C LEU A 127 -4.38 5.34 -2.47
N LEU A 128 -4.33 5.65 -1.17
CA LEU A 128 -4.94 6.87 -0.62
C LEU A 128 -4.40 8.15 -1.27
N GLN A 129 -3.10 8.18 -1.59
CA GLN A 129 -2.44 9.37 -2.14
C GLN A 129 -2.64 9.53 -3.65
N ARG A 130 -2.81 8.43 -4.40
CA ARG A 130 -2.86 8.45 -5.88
C ARG A 130 -4.25 8.18 -6.45
N GLN A 131 -5.04 7.34 -5.78
CA GLN A 131 -6.35 6.89 -6.23
C GLN A 131 -7.14 6.31 -5.05
N ALA A 132 -7.87 7.17 -4.34
CA ALA A 132 -8.75 6.77 -3.23
C ALA A 132 -10.05 6.13 -3.74
N ASP A 133 -9.92 5.03 -4.48
CA ASP A 133 -11.04 4.21 -4.91
C ASP A 133 -11.38 3.18 -3.83
N ALA A 134 -12.66 3.14 -3.44
CA ALA A 134 -13.15 2.22 -2.42
C ALA A 134 -12.88 0.75 -2.78
N VAL A 135 -12.95 0.38 -4.06
CA VAL A 135 -12.75 -1.00 -4.50
C VAL A 135 -11.31 -1.44 -4.20
N PHE A 136 -10.32 -0.63 -4.58
CA PHE A 136 -8.91 -0.97 -4.37
C PHE A 136 -8.53 -0.98 -2.88
N LEU A 137 -9.09 -0.06 -2.09
CA LEU A 137 -8.88 -0.02 -0.65
C LEU A 137 -9.47 -1.26 0.03
N LEU A 138 -10.69 -1.66 -0.34
CA LEU A 138 -11.35 -2.85 0.18
C LEU A 138 -10.61 -4.12 -0.23
N GLN A 139 -10.11 -4.21 -1.46
CA GLN A 139 -9.31 -5.34 -1.91
C GLN A 139 -8.03 -5.49 -1.09
N ASN A 140 -7.25 -4.42 -0.90
CA ASN A 140 -6.01 -4.48 -0.13
C ASN A 140 -6.28 -4.79 1.36
N THR A 141 -7.32 -4.19 1.93
CA THR A 141 -7.76 -4.49 3.31
C THR A 141 -8.24 -5.94 3.44
N GLY A 142 -8.96 -6.45 2.45
CA GLY A 142 -9.43 -7.83 2.38
C GLY A 142 -8.27 -8.82 2.25
N VAL A 143 -7.25 -8.51 1.45
CA VAL A 143 -6.02 -9.31 1.34
C VAL A 143 -5.29 -9.36 2.69
N PHE A 144 -5.12 -8.22 3.36
CA PHE A 144 -4.52 -8.17 4.70
C PHE A 144 -5.31 -9.01 5.71
N ALA A 145 -6.62 -8.79 5.81
CA ALA A 145 -7.48 -9.51 6.75
C ALA A 145 -7.53 -11.02 6.45
N GLY A 146 -7.67 -11.37 5.17
CA GLY A 146 -7.68 -12.76 4.71
C GLY A 146 -6.38 -13.48 5.04
N ALA A 147 -5.23 -12.85 4.80
CA ALA A 147 -3.93 -13.41 5.13
C ALA A 147 -3.73 -13.60 6.64
N ALA A 148 -4.14 -12.62 7.45
CA ALA A 148 -4.10 -12.72 8.90
C ALA A 148 -4.97 -13.88 9.42
N LEU A 149 -6.20 -13.99 8.93
CA LEU A 149 -7.13 -15.05 9.30
C LEU A 149 -6.64 -16.42 8.85
N LEU A 150 -6.13 -16.54 7.62
CA LEU A 150 -5.56 -17.79 7.10
C LEU A 150 -4.38 -18.24 7.95
N THR A 151 -3.49 -17.33 8.35
CA THR A 151 -2.35 -17.64 9.21
C THR A 151 -2.81 -18.25 10.54
N VAL A 152 -3.82 -17.66 11.17
CA VAL A 152 -4.39 -18.18 12.43
C VAL A 152 -5.13 -19.50 12.21
N ALA A 153 -5.90 -19.63 11.13
CA ALA A 153 -6.73 -20.80 10.85
C ALA A 153 -5.90 -22.05 10.48
N VAL A 154 -4.76 -21.88 9.80
CA VAL A 154 -3.89 -22.99 9.37
C VAL A 154 -2.99 -23.47 10.51
N TRP A 155 -2.71 -22.63 11.51
CA TRP A 155 -1.80 -22.95 12.61
C TRP A 155 -2.07 -24.28 13.33
N PRO A 156 -3.32 -24.65 13.71
CA PRO A 156 -3.59 -25.91 14.39
C PRO A 156 -3.26 -27.15 13.55
N ALA A 157 -3.30 -27.05 12.22
CA ALA A 157 -2.90 -28.13 11.33
C ALA A 157 -1.36 -28.27 11.29
N ILE A 158 -0.65 -27.13 11.25
CA ILE A 158 0.83 -27.11 11.28
C ILE A 158 1.36 -27.65 12.60
N ALA A 159 0.80 -27.21 13.74
CA ALA A 159 1.26 -27.62 15.07
C ALA A 159 1.12 -29.13 15.34
N ARG A 160 0.25 -29.83 14.59
CA ARG A 160 0.10 -31.30 14.69
C ARG A 160 1.18 -32.07 13.93
N LEU A 161 1.90 -31.41 13.02
CA LEU A 161 2.98 -32.02 12.25
C LEU A 161 4.32 -31.98 13.01
N GLU A 162 4.39 -31.25 14.11
CA GLU A 162 5.59 -31.16 14.93
C GLU A 162 5.82 -32.50 15.66
N PRO A 163 6.96 -33.18 15.41
CA PRO A 163 7.28 -34.42 16.11
C PRO A 163 7.42 -34.15 17.61
N PRO A 164 7.06 -35.11 18.48
CA PRO A 164 7.18 -34.92 19.92
C PRO A 164 8.63 -34.59 20.28
N SER A 165 8.81 -33.51 21.05
CA SER A 165 10.10 -33.14 21.62
C SER A 165 10.68 -34.33 22.38
N ILE A 166 11.81 -34.86 21.89
CA ILE A 166 12.62 -35.85 22.59
C ILE A 166 13.18 -35.12 23.82
N LYS A 167 12.68 -35.50 25.00
CA LYS A 167 13.18 -35.03 26.29
C LYS A 167 14.37 -35.84 26.74
#